data_AF-A0A924TLB7-F1
#
_entry.id   AF-A0A924TLB7-F1
#
_cell.length_a   1.000
_cell.length_b   1.000
_cell.length_c   1.000
_cell.angle_alpha   90.00
_cell.angle_beta   90.00
_cell.angle_gamma   90.00
#
_symmetry.space_group_name_H-M   'P 1'
#
loop_
_entity.id
_entity.type
_entity.pdbx_description
1 polymer ?
#
loop_
_entity_poly.entity_id
_entity_poly.type
_entity_poly.pdbx_seq_one_letter_code
_entity_poly.pdbx_strand_id
1 'polypeptide(L)'
;MNDSAENVEGRLHDADAVRKVANRLKRAQGQLAAVITAIETGGDCRDVVTQLSAVSSALDRAGFAIVSTALRQCITDEDTSSDEKPGRGKLTVDELEKLFLSLA
;
A
#
# COMPACT_ATOMS: atom_id res chain seq x y z
N MET A 1 25.70 23.42 -12.41
CA MET A 1 25.70 22.81 -11.08
C MET A 1 24.29 22.31 -10.80
N ASN A 2 24.16 21.04 -10.45
CA ASN A 2 22.94 20.25 -10.47
C ASN A 2 22.16 20.46 -9.15
N ASP A 3 20.97 21.06 -9.21
CA ASP A 3 20.11 21.35 -8.04
C ASP A 3 18.80 20.57 -8.18
N SER A 4 18.91 19.25 -8.01
CA SER A 4 17.77 18.32 -8.06
C SER A 4 17.85 17.39 -6.86
N ALA A 5 17.61 17.95 -5.68
CA ALA A 5 17.36 17.20 -4.46
C ALA A 5 15.85 17.26 -4.15
N GLU A 6 15.05 16.59 -4.99
CA GLU A 6 13.65 16.30 -4.65
C GLU A 6 13.62 15.21 -3.55
N ASN A 7 13.35 15.66 -2.33
CA ASN A 7 12.47 15.08 -1.31
C ASN A 7 12.27 13.55 -1.35
N VAL A 8 12.91 12.84 -0.40
CA VAL A 8 13.02 11.36 -0.36
C VAL A 8 12.23 10.70 0.79
N GLU A 9 11.54 11.46 1.64
CA GLU A 9 10.87 10.93 2.84
C GLU A 9 9.42 10.53 2.56
N GLY A 10 9.09 9.24 2.71
CA GLY A 10 7.78 8.64 2.38
C GLY A 10 7.83 7.48 1.39
N ARG A 11 9.04 7.02 1.03
CA ARG A 11 9.23 5.83 0.19
C ARG A 11 9.23 4.58 1.07
N LEU A 12 8.68 3.49 0.57
CA LEU A 12 8.97 2.17 1.13
C LEU A 12 10.47 1.89 0.92
N HIS A 13 11.29 2.09 1.96
CA HIS A 13 12.76 1.97 1.88
C HIS A 13 13.27 0.52 1.87
N ASP A 14 12.41 -0.47 2.20
CA ASP A 14 12.73 -1.89 2.09
C ASP A 14 12.41 -2.41 0.68
N ALA A 15 13.46 -2.61 -0.12
CA ALA A 15 13.34 -3.11 -1.50
C ALA A 15 12.64 -4.48 -1.60
N ASP A 16 12.79 -5.34 -0.60
CA ASP A 16 12.12 -6.64 -0.57
C ASP A 16 10.64 -6.52 -0.21
N ALA A 17 10.29 -5.65 0.74
CA ALA A 17 8.90 -5.31 1.03
C ALA A 17 8.21 -4.68 -0.20
N VAL A 18 8.86 -3.71 -0.86
CA VAL A 18 8.39 -3.09 -2.11
C VAL A 18 8.10 -4.14 -3.16
N ARG A 19 9.05 -5.04 -3.41
CA ARG A 19 8.92 -6.10 -4.42
C ARG A 19 7.77 -7.05 -4.09
N LYS A 20 7.61 -7.44 -2.82
CA LYS A 20 6.52 -8.31 -2.37
C LYS A 20 5.15 -7.64 -2.54
N VAL A 21 5.02 -6.38 -2.15
CA VAL A 21 3.79 -5.59 -2.33
C VAL A 21 3.47 -5.42 -3.81
N ALA A 22 4.45 -5.01 -4.63
CA ALA A 22 4.27 -4.84 -6.07
C ALA A 22 3.81 -6.14 -6.74
N ASN A 23 4.37 -7.30 -6.35
CA ASN A 23 3.93 -8.60 -6.86
C ASN A 23 2.48 -8.95 -6.45
N ARG A 24 2.02 -8.51 -5.27
CA ARG A 24 0.61 -8.69 -4.86
C ARG A 24 -0.31 -7.81 -5.70
N LEU A 25 0.05 -6.54 -5.89
CA LEU A 25 -0.73 -5.59 -6.69
C LEU A 25 -0.83 -6.03 -8.16
N LYS A 26 0.27 -6.52 -8.75
CA LYS A 26 0.26 -7.10 -10.11
C LYS A 26 -0.69 -8.29 -10.25
N ARG A 27 -0.80 -9.14 -9.21
CA ARG A 27 -1.77 -10.24 -9.21
C ARG A 27 -3.21 -9.71 -9.11
N ALA A 28 -3.46 -8.75 -8.21
CA ALA A 28 -4.77 -8.12 -8.08
C ALA A 28 -5.20 -7.44 -9.39
N GLN A 29 -4.27 -6.81 -10.11
CA GLN A 29 -4.50 -6.24 -11.44
C GLN A 29 -4.95 -7.31 -12.45
N GLY A 30 -4.27 -8.47 -12.49
CA GLY A 30 -4.66 -9.58 -13.37
C GLY A 30 -6.04 -10.16 -13.02
N GLN A 31 -6.35 -10.26 -11.72
CA GLN A 31 -7.69 -10.67 -11.26
C GLN A 31 -8.76 -9.67 -11.65
N LEU A 32 -8.51 -8.36 -11.48
CA LEU A 32 -9.43 -7.30 -11.89
C LEU A 32 -9.67 -7.30 -13.40
N ALA A 33 -8.63 -7.51 -14.21
CA ALA A 33 -8.77 -7.66 -15.65
C ALA A 33 -9.71 -8.83 -16.01
N ALA A 34 -9.59 -9.96 -15.32
CA ALA A 34 -10.48 -11.10 -15.52
C ALA A 34 -11.94 -10.78 -15.12
N VAL A 35 -12.17 -10.03 -14.03
CA VAL A 35 -13.51 -9.57 -13.64
C VAL A 35 -14.13 -8.66 -14.71
N ILE A 36 -13.34 -7.72 -15.26
CA ILE A 36 -13.80 -6.83 -16.33
C ILE A 36 -14.23 -7.65 -17.56
N THR A 37 -13.40 -8.60 -17.99
CA THR A 37 -13.75 -9.49 -19.11
C THR A 37 -15.00 -10.33 -18.80
N ALA A 38 -15.14 -10.83 -17.58
CA ALA A 38 -16.34 -11.59 -17.17
C ALA A 38 -17.61 -10.72 -17.30
N ILE A 39 -17.55 -9.45 -16.92
CA ILE A 39 -18.68 -8.51 -17.08
C ILE A 39 -18.97 -8.24 -18.57
N GLU A 40 -17.94 -7.92 -19.36
CA GLU A 40 -18.09 -7.59 -20.78
C GLU A 40 -18.61 -8.75 -21.63
N THR A 41 -18.34 -9.99 -21.21
CA THR A 41 -18.79 -11.21 -21.89
C THR A 41 -20.14 -11.72 -21.38
N GLY A 42 -20.78 -11.02 -20.44
CA GLY A 42 -22.08 -11.42 -19.88
C GLY A 42 -21.99 -12.59 -18.90
N GLY A 43 -20.92 -12.66 -18.13
CA GLY A 43 -20.68 -13.68 -17.10
C GLY A 43 -21.72 -13.66 -15.98
N ASP A 44 -21.81 -14.79 -15.26
CA ASP A 44 -22.77 -14.95 -14.17
C ASP A 44 -22.53 -13.96 -13.02
N CYS A 45 -23.62 -13.35 -12.52
CA CYS A 45 -23.56 -12.33 -11.47
C CYS A 45 -22.88 -12.84 -10.19
N ARG A 46 -23.12 -14.09 -9.79
CA ARG A 46 -22.55 -14.67 -8.57
C ARG A 46 -21.04 -14.88 -8.75
N ASP A 47 -20.62 -15.35 -9.91
CA ASP A 47 -19.20 -15.55 -10.22
C ASP A 47 -18.46 -14.21 -10.27
N VAL A 48 -19.02 -13.19 -10.92
CA VAL A 48 -18.45 -11.83 -10.97
C VAL A 48 -18.29 -11.26 -9.56
N VAL A 49 -19.32 -11.33 -8.72
CA VAL A 49 -19.26 -10.83 -7.33
C VAL A 49 -18.21 -11.60 -6.52
N THR A 50 -18.15 -12.92 -6.67
CA THR A 50 -17.15 -13.75 -5.98
C THR A 50 -15.72 -13.39 -6.37
N GLN A 51 -15.47 -13.19 -7.66
CA GLN A 51 -14.16 -12.76 -8.16
C GLN A 51 -13.83 -11.33 -7.68
N LEU A 52 -14.79 -10.42 -7.67
CA LEU A 52 -14.60 -9.05 -7.19
C LEU A 52 -14.24 -9.03 -5.70
N SER A 53 -14.91 -9.84 -4.87
CA SER A 53 -14.55 -9.99 -3.45
C SER A 53 -13.12 -10.52 -3.26
N ALA A 54 -12.68 -11.43 -4.14
CA ALA A 54 -11.30 -11.92 -4.13
C ALA A 54 -10.29 -10.83 -4.50
N VAL A 55 -10.62 -9.94 -5.44
CA VAL A 55 -9.80 -8.76 -5.78
C VAL A 55 -9.71 -7.83 -4.58
N SER A 56 -10.84 -7.48 -3.96
CA SER A 56 -10.87 -6.62 -2.75
C SER A 56 -9.96 -7.19 -1.65
N SER A 57 -10.13 -8.47 -1.32
CA SER A 57 -9.29 -9.15 -0.33
C SER A 57 -7.79 -9.12 -0.67
N ALA A 58 -7.43 -9.17 -1.96
CA ALA A 58 -6.05 -9.06 -2.40
C ALA A 58 -5.48 -7.64 -2.21
N LEU A 59 -6.31 -6.62 -2.47
CA LEU A 59 -5.98 -5.22 -2.25
C LEU A 59 -5.81 -4.91 -0.76
N ASP A 60 -6.73 -5.38 0.09
CA ASP A 60 -6.66 -5.17 1.55
C ASP A 60 -5.36 -5.75 2.13
N ARG A 61 -5.00 -6.97 1.72
CA ARG A 61 -3.73 -7.62 2.12
C ARG A 61 -2.50 -6.89 1.61
N ALA A 62 -2.58 -6.20 0.47
CA ALA A 62 -1.51 -5.37 -0.03
C ALA A 62 -1.42 -4.06 0.79
N GLY A 63 -2.54 -3.42 1.08
CA GLY A 63 -2.65 -2.24 1.94
C GLY A 63 -2.08 -2.49 3.33
N PHE A 64 -2.50 -3.56 4.01
CA PHE A 64 -1.97 -3.93 5.32
C PHE A 64 -0.46 -4.19 5.31
N ALA A 65 0.07 -4.75 4.23
CA ALA A 65 1.52 -4.96 4.11
C ALA A 65 2.28 -3.63 3.95
N ILE A 66 1.72 -2.65 3.25
CA ILE A 66 2.29 -1.31 3.13
C ILE A 66 2.29 -0.61 4.49
N VAL A 67 1.11 -0.56 5.14
CA VAL A 67 0.95 0.12 6.44
C VAL A 67 1.81 -0.53 7.52
N SER A 68 1.87 -1.87 7.60
CA SER A 68 2.74 -2.56 8.57
C SER A 68 4.23 -2.34 8.32
N THR A 69 4.64 -2.17 7.06
CA THR A 69 6.04 -1.80 6.73
C THR A 69 6.34 -0.37 7.17
N ALA A 70 5.43 0.56 6.89
CA ALA A 70 5.55 1.95 7.33
C ALA A 70 5.57 2.08 8.86
N LEU A 71 4.70 1.36 9.58
CA LEU A 71 4.70 1.29 11.05
C LEU A 71 6.04 0.79 11.60
N ARG A 72 6.59 -0.28 11.05
CA ARG A 72 7.91 -0.80 11.47
C ARG A 72 9.00 0.24 11.29
N GLN A 73 9.00 0.94 10.16
CA GLN A 73 10.00 1.99 9.88
C GLN A 73 9.87 3.15 10.88
N CYS A 74 8.65 3.66 11.10
CA CYS A 74 8.42 4.76 12.04
C CYS A 74 8.85 4.41 13.48
N ILE A 75 8.58 3.19 13.95
CA ILE A 75 9.00 2.73 15.29
C ILE A 75 10.52 2.58 15.38
N THR A 76 11.20 2.15 14.32
CA THR A 76 12.65 1.92 14.34
C THR A 76 13.45 3.23 14.24
N ASP A 77 12.88 4.25 13.58
CA ASP A 77 13.51 5.56 13.38
C ASP A 77 13.34 6.53 14.57
N GLU A 78 12.58 6.16 15.61
CA GLU A 78 12.49 6.91 16.87
C GLU A 78 13.73 6.76 17.76
N ASP A 79 14.51 5.68 17.59
CA ASP A 79 15.72 5.43 18.39
C ASP A 79 16.97 6.21 17.92
N THR A 80 16.92 6.89 16.76
CA THR A 80 18.12 7.48 16.13
C THR A 80 18.15 9.00 15.96
N SER A 81 17.17 9.77 16.43
CA SER A 81 17.24 11.24 16.32
C SER A 81 16.48 12.00 17.40
N SER A 82 17.18 12.26 18.52
CA SER A 82 16.99 13.50 19.26
C SER A 82 17.53 14.63 18.39
N ASP A 83 16.66 15.37 17.69
CA ASP A 83 16.79 16.80 17.34
C ASP A 83 15.80 17.20 16.21
N GLU A 84 14.71 17.84 16.64
CA GLU A 84 13.82 18.84 16.01
C GLU A 84 13.63 18.93 14.47
N LYS A 85 12.36 18.82 14.02
CA LYS A 85 11.54 19.94 13.47
C LYS A 85 10.09 19.53 13.15
N PRO A 86 9.06 20.33 13.53
CA PRO A 86 7.66 20.08 13.21
C PRO A 86 7.33 20.65 11.82
N GLY A 87 7.46 19.82 10.80
CA GLY A 87 7.07 20.21 9.43
C GLY A 87 7.21 19.04 8.47
N ARG A 88 6.11 18.30 8.27
CA ARG A 88 5.93 17.19 7.31
C ARG A 88 7.18 16.30 7.15
N GLY A 89 7.44 15.40 8.10
CA GLY A 89 8.69 14.61 8.08
C GLY A 89 8.65 13.17 8.57
N LYS A 90 7.58 12.68 9.20
CA LYS A 90 7.41 11.26 9.55
C LYS A 90 5.92 10.94 9.44
N LEU A 91 5.55 9.78 8.87
CA LEU A 91 4.16 9.31 8.99
C LEU A 91 3.89 9.15 10.48
N THR A 92 2.97 9.93 11.03
CA THR A 92 2.67 9.83 12.47
C THR A 92 1.87 8.56 12.74
N VAL A 93 1.88 8.09 13.99
CA VAL A 93 1.03 6.95 14.40
C VAL A 93 -0.45 7.24 14.08
N ASP A 94 -0.91 8.48 14.28
CA ASP A 94 -2.27 8.92 13.95
C ASP A 94 -2.56 8.87 12.44
N GLU A 95 -1.59 9.22 11.58
CA GLU A 95 -1.74 9.11 10.13
C GLU A 95 -1.79 7.65 9.68
N LEU A 96 -0.99 6.78 10.30
CA LEU A 96 -1.01 5.34 10.06
C LEU A 96 -2.32 4.71 10.53
N GLU A 97 -2.86 5.13 11.68
CA GLU A 97 -4.18 4.71 12.17
C GLU A 97 -5.27 5.11 11.18
N LYS A 98 -5.27 6.36 10.69
CA LYS A 98 -6.23 6.81 9.66
C LYS A 98 -6.13 6.00 8.37
N LEU A 99 -4.91 5.72 7.90
CA LEU A 99 -4.70 4.87 6.71
C LEU A 99 -5.19 3.45 6.94
N PHE A 100 -4.95 2.89 8.13
CA PHE A 100 -5.41 1.56 8.49
C PHE A 100 -6.94 1.47 8.56
N LEU A 101 -7.59 2.45 9.19
CA LEU A 101 -9.06 2.50 9.29
C LEU A 101 -9.73 2.76 7.93
N SER A 102 -9.03 3.38 6.97
CA SER A 102 -9.54 3.55 5.60
C SER A 102 -9.51 2.28 4.74
N LEU A 103 -8.81 1.23 5.21
CA LEU A 103 -8.72 -0.09 4.57
C LEU A 103 -9.76 -1.09 5.11
N ALA A 104 -10.59 -0.70 6.08
CA ALA A 104 -11.55 -1.54 6.79
C ALA A 104 -13.01 -1.32 6.36
#